data_AF-A0A519LH90-F1
#
_entry.id   AF-A0A519LH90-F1
#
_cell.length_a   1.000
_cell.length_b   1.000
_cell.length_c   1.000
_cell.angle_alpha   90.00
_cell.angle_beta   90.00
_cell.angle_gamma   90.00
#
_symmetry.space_group_name_H-M   'P 1'
#
loop_
_entity.id
_entity.type
_entity.pdbx_description
1 polymer ?
#
loop_
_entity_poly.entity_id
_entity_poly.type
_entity_poly.pdbx_seq_one_letter_code
_entity_poly.pdbx_strand_id
1 'polypeptide(L)' 'MINPTPRKFRKPNRKAIRNTYENKSNRLRFGDYGLQALEKGFLTVRQIEAVRRTITGRLKRKGKV' A
#
# COMPACT_ATOMS: atom_id res chain seq x y z
N MET A 1 10.62 7.34 -1.42
CA MET A 1 9.58 7.98 -0.58
C MET A 1 8.50 8.48 -1.52
N ILE A 2 7.27 8.01 -1.33
CA ILE A 2 6.14 8.34 -2.21
C ILE A 2 5.45 9.58 -1.65
N ASN A 3 5.53 10.69 -2.37
CA ASN A 3 4.88 11.94 -1.98
C ASN A 3 3.83 12.32 -3.03
N PRO A 4 2.65 12.79 -2.61
CA PRO A 4 1.64 13.27 -3.53
C PRO A 4 2.08 14.58 -4.19
N THR A 5 1.58 14.84 -5.40
CA THR A 5 1.59 16.17 -5.99
C THR A 5 0.86 17.17 -5.09
N PRO A 6 1.16 18.48 -5.19
CA PRO A 6 0.57 19.49 -4.33
C PRO A 6 -0.97 19.42 -4.37
N ARG A 7 -1.58 19.35 -3.18
CA ARG A 7 -3.04 19.30 -3.00
C ARG A 7 -3.55 20.65 -2.50
N LYS A 8 -4.77 21.02 -2.91
CA LYS A 8 -5.46 22.26 -2.50
C LYS A 8 -5.44 22.48 -0.98
N PHE A 9 -5.59 21.40 -0.19
CA PHE A 9 -5.53 21.44 1.27
C PHE A 9 -4.39 20.55 1.79
N ARG A 10 -3.49 21.12 2.60
CA ARG A 10 -2.31 20.43 3.14
C ARG A 10 -2.58 19.63 4.42
N LYS A 11 -3.57 20.03 5.20
CA LYS A 11 -3.89 19.45 6.52
C LYS A 11 -5.34 18.96 6.57
N PRO A 12 -5.64 17.76 6.05
CA PRO A 12 -6.97 17.17 6.18
C PRO A 12 -7.19 16.58 7.58
N ASN A 13 -8.43 16.59 8.06
CA ASN A 13 -8.81 15.89 9.28
C ASN A 13 -8.71 14.37 9.08
N ARG A 14 -8.22 13.67 10.11
CA ARG A 14 -8.13 12.21 10.08
C ARG A 14 -9.52 11.61 10.13
N LYS A 15 -9.86 10.79 9.12
CA LYS A 15 -11.12 10.03 9.10
C LYS A 15 -10.97 8.74 9.90
N ALA A 16 -12.06 8.27 10.51
CA ALA A 16 -12.11 6.94 11.11
C ALA A 16 -12.04 5.85 10.02
N ILE A 17 -11.43 4.72 10.35
CA ILE A 17 -11.49 3.53 9.49
C ILE A 17 -12.88 2.95 9.66
N ARG A 18 -13.62 2.80 8.55
CA ARG A 18 -14.93 2.16 8.57
C ARG A 18 -14.78 0.68 8.92
N ASN A 19 -15.72 0.13 9.69
CA ASN A 19 -15.71 -1.28 10.10
C ASN A 19 -16.25 -2.24 9.02
N THR A 20 -16.36 -1.78 7.79
CA THR A 20 -16.79 -2.60 6.65
C THR A 20 -15.59 -3.27 6.01
N TYR A 21 -15.75 -4.53 5.61
CA TYR A 21 -14.79 -5.23 4.78
C TYR A 21 -14.55 -4.48 3.46
N GLU A 22 -13.33 -4.56 2.95
CA GLU A 22 -13.01 -4.03 1.62
C GLU A 22 -13.69 -4.90 0.56
N ASN A 23 -14.36 -4.28 -0.41
CA ASN A 23 -15.12 -5.00 -1.45
C ASN A 23 -14.63 -4.68 -2.87
N LYS A 24 -13.77 -3.66 -3.05
CA LYS A 24 -13.36 -3.21 -4.40
C LYS A 24 -12.11 -3.91 -4.92
N SER A 25 -11.17 -4.24 -4.04
CA SER A 25 -9.82 -4.67 -4.41
C SER A 25 -9.43 -6.03 -3.83
N ASN A 26 -10.33 -7.01 -3.94
CA ASN A 26 -10.14 -8.35 -3.35
C ASN A 26 -9.64 -9.39 -4.35
N ARG A 27 -9.29 -8.99 -5.57
CA ARG A 27 -8.78 -9.88 -6.63
C ARG A 27 -7.48 -9.32 -7.19
N LEU A 28 -6.54 -10.22 -7.49
CA LEU A 28 -5.31 -9.89 -8.21
C LEU A 28 -5.65 -9.33 -9.59
N ARG A 29 -5.16 -8.13 -9.88
CA ARG A 29 -5.33 -7.46 -11.18
C ARG A 29 -4.10 -7.62 -12.07
N PHE A 30 -2.93 -7.77 -11.47
CA PHE A 30 -1.64 -7.85 -12.14
C PHE A 30 -0.76 -8.89 -11.46
N GLY A 31 0.06 -9.57 -12.24
CA GLY A 31 0.98 -10.60 -11.76
C GLY A 31 0.26 -11.85 -11.27
N ASP A 32 1.07 -12.79 -10.77
CA ASP A 32 0.59 -14.12 -10.38
C ASP A 32 0.36 -14.24 -8.85
N TYR A 33 1.00 -13.37 -8.06
CA TYR A 33 0.98 -13.43 -6.60
C TYR A 33 0.70 -12.06 -5.97
N GLY A 34 0.05 -12.06 -4.82
CA GLY A 34 -0.32 -10.84 -4.10
C GLY A 34 -0.32 -11.01 -2.59
N LEU A 35 -0.31 -9.88 -1.87
CA LEU A 35 -0.42 -9.82 -0.41
C LEU A 35 -1.77 -9.23 -0.02
N GLN A 36 -2.52 -9.95 0.81
CA GLN A 36 -3.82 -9.52 1.31
C GLN A 36 -3.72 -9.12 2.78
N ALA A 37 -4.33 -7.98 3.15
CA ALA A 37 -4.44 -7.57 4.54
C ALA A 37 -5.57 -8.34 5.23
N LEU A 38 -5.30 -8.86 6.43
CA LEU A 38 -6.30 -9.51 7.29
C LEU A 38 -6.98 -8.52 8.23
N GLU A 39 -6.27 -7.45 8.57
CA GLU A 39 -6.72 -6.43 9.51
C GLU A 39 -6.74 -5.05 8.89
N LYS A 40 -7.55 -4.18 9.48
CA LYS A 40 -7.69 -2.79 9.08
C LYS A 40 -6.63 -1.93 9.77
N GLY A 41 -6.00 -1.03 9.03
CA GLY A 41 -4.97 -0.15 9.60
C GLY A 41 -4.54 0.97 8.67
N PHE A 42 -3.92 2.00 9.23
CA PHE A 42 -3.23 3.02 8.45
C PHE A 42 -1.80 2.60 8.20
N LEU A 43 -1.39 2.56 6.93
CA LEU A 43 0.00 2.33 6.54
C LEU A 43 0.68 3.66 6.20
N THR A 44 1.91 3.80 6.68
CA THR A 44 2.76 4.95 6.37
C THR A 44 3.54 4.71 5.09
N VAL A 45 3.92 5.81 4.42
CA VAL A 45 4.78 5.77 3.22
C VAL A 45 6.11 5.05 3.49
N ARG A 46 6.66 5.20 4.71
CA ARG A 46 7.92 4.56 5.11
C ARG A 46 7.78 3.05 5.20
N GLN A 47 6.66 2.55 5.73
CA GLN A 47 6.38 1.12 5.79
C GLN A 47 6.24 0.50 4.40
N ILE A 48 5.50 1.17 3.50
CA ILE A 48 5.33 0.69 2.12
C ILE A 48 6.68 0.60 1.40
N GLU A 49 7.53 1.62 1.53
CA GLU A 49 8.84 1.63 0.89
C GLU A 49 9.81 0.60 1.51
N ALA A 50 9.72 0.36 2.83
CA ALA A 50 10.49 -0.68 3.49
C ALA A 50 10.16 -2.06 2.92
N VAL A 51 8.87 -2.40 2.82
CA VAL A 51 8.41 -3.67 2.26
C VAL A 51 8.86 -3.83 0.80
N ARG A 52 8.69 -2.79 -0.02
CA ARG A 52 9.12 -2.82 -1.43
C ARG A 52 10.62 -3.10 -1.57
N ARG A 53 11.45 -2.43 -0.76
CA ARG A 53 12.91 -2.64 -0.74
C ARG A 53 13.27 -4.07 -0.32
N THR A 54 12.59 -4.63 0.67
CA THR A 54 12.81 -6.01 1.12
C THR A 54 12.46 -7.02 0.02
N ILE A 55 11.30 -6.88 -0.62
CA ILE A 55 10.87 -7.79 -1.70
C ILE A 55 11.84 -7.72 -2.88
N THR A 56 12.11 -6.51 -3.38
CA THR A 56 13.05 -6.32 -4.49
C THR A 56 14.46 -6.79 -4.16
N GLY A 57 14.93 -6.61 -2.93
CA GLY A 57 16.20 -7.12 -2.44
C GLY A 57 16.25 -8.65 -2.43
N ARG A 58 15.20 -9.30 -1.91
CA ARG A 58 15.11 -10.78 -1.85
C ARG A 58 15.06 -11.41 -3.23
N LEU A 59 14.40 -10.75 -4.18
CA LEU A 59 14.36 -11.16 -5.59
C LEU A 59 15.65 -10.84 -6.36
N LYS A 60 16.69 -10.32 -5.69
CA LYS A 60 17.93 -9.83 -6.31
C LYS A 60 17.66 -8.85 -7.45
N ARG A 61 16.62 -8.03 -7.30
CA ARG A 61 16.10 -7.05 -8.26
C ARG A 61 15.65 -7.65 -9.61
N LYS A 62 15.28 -8.92 -9.63
CA LYS A 62 14.72 -9.59 -10.80
C LYS A 62 13.19 -9.63 -10.74
N GLY A 63 12.55 -9.54 -11.89
CA GLY A 63 11.09 -9.54 -12.02
C GLY A 63 10.45 -8.18 -11.75
N LYS A 64 9.13 -8.13 -11.90
CA LYS A 64 8.31 -6.94 -11.63
C LYS A 64 7.62 -7.10 -10.27
N VAL A 65 7.66 -6.03 -9.48
CA VAL A 65 7.04 -5.90 -8.16
C VAL A 65 6.11 -4.70 -8.20
#